data_AF-A0A4Z2GKG7-F1
#
_entry.id   AF-A0A4Z2GKG7-F1
#
_cell.length_a   1.000
_cell.length_b   1.000
_cell.length_c   1.000
_cell.angle_alpha   90.00
_cell.angle_beta   90.00
_cell.angle_gamma   90.00
#
_symmetry.space_group_name_H-M   'P 1'
#
loop_
_entity.id
_entity.type
_entity.pdbx_description
1 polymer ?
#
loop_
_entity_poly.entity_id
_entity_poly.type
_entity_poly.pdbx_seq_one_letter_code
_entity_poly.pdbx_strand_id
1 'polypeptide(L)'
;MRSLEEVRQELIHEVRKKNNTEVIQEEMAMTFSMRRLETVTGSPAADDFEQRRPALFSEAEIKAEFRRITTIPLEQTFMYKLDYYTPKLISLMKAKGGVLGTTLRPLLDGQCQPGSGVAPLWSAIQVALPPVSTTKRRRVDNVEVADIVKEKDRSFNEAWTEMEGEQRRPGRARQERLLTEERRDREALEREESPQRDGCSRGEEI
;
A
#
# COMPACT_ATOMS: atom_id res chain seq x y z
N MET A 1 26.83 -6.39 -9.43
CA MET A 1 25.40 -6.26 -9.04
C MET A 1 24.58 -6.58 -10.28
N ARG A 2 23.57 -7.46 -10.19
CA ARG A 2 22.60 -7.66 -11.28
C ARG A 2 21.74 -6.41 -11.44
N SER A 3 21.37 -6.07 -12.66
CA SER A 3 20.43 -4.97 -12.90
C SER A 3 18.99 -5.39 -12.58
N LEU A 4 18.11 -4.43 -12.26
CA LEU A 4 16.70 -4.75 -11.97
C LEU A 4 15.97 -5.33 -13.20
N GLU A 5 16.41 -4.94 -14.39
CA GLU A 5 15.89 -5.44 -15.65
C GLU A 5 16.30 -6.90 -15.89
N GLU A 6 17.53 -7.28 -15.55
CA GLU A 6 17.97 -8.69 -15.56
C GLU A 6 17.10 -9.54 -14.63
N VAL A 7 16.93 -9.11 -13.38
CA VAL A 7 16.10 -9.85 -12.40
C VAL A 7 14.64 -9.92 -12.85
N ARG A 8 14.12 -8.87 -13.52
CA ARG A 8 12.77 -8.87 -14.10
C ARG A 8 12.62 -9.97 -15.16
N GLN A 9 13.57 -10.09 -16.07
CA GLN A 9 13.52 -11.09 -17.14
C GLN A 9 13.61 -12.52 -16.57
N GLU A 10 14.47 -12.73 -15.58
CA GLU A 10 14.56 -13.99 -14.84
C GLU A 10 13.22 -14.32 -14.16
N LEU A 11 12.63 -13.38 -13.40
CA LEU A 11 11.34 -13.58 -12.73
C LEU A 11 10.20 -13.96 -13.69
N ILE A 12 10.12 -13.34 -14.87
CA ILE A 12 9.11 -13.70 -15.88
C ILE A 12 9.26 -15.15 -16.34
N HIS A 13 10.49 -15.63 -16.47
CA HIS A 13 10.76 -17.01 -16.81
C HIS A 13 10.46 -17.96 -15.63
N GLU A 14 10.82 -17.58 -14.40
CA GLU A 14 10.58 -18.39 -13.20
C GLU A 14 9.09 -18.58 -12.91
N VAL A 15 8.26 -17.55 -13.10
CA VAL A 15 6.80 -17.62 -12.92
C VAL A 15 6.15 -18.66 -13.84
N ARG A 16 6.76 -18.96 -15.00
CA ARG A 16 6.23 -19.96 -15.95
C ARG A 16 6.59 -21.40 -15.58
N LYS A 17 7.53 -21.59 -14.65
CA LYS A 17 7.99 -22.92 -14.23
C LYS A 17 7.11 -23.47 -13.10
N LYS A 18 7.06 -24.79 -13.00
CA LYS A 18 6.36 -25.48 -11.91
C LYS A 18 7.27 -25.57 -10.67
N ASN A 19 6.70 -25.38 -9.48
CA ASN A 19 7.35 -25.51 -8.17
C ASN A 19 8.47 -24.50 -7.87
N ASN A 20 8.40 -23.28 -8.42
CA ASN A 20 9.46 -22.26 -8.25
C ASN A 20 9.12 -21.17 -7.23
N THR A 21 8.18 -21.44 -6.33
CA THR A 21 7.66 -20.47 -5.38
C THR A 21 8.76 -19.89 -4.48
N GLU A 22 9.71 -20.69 -4.00
CA GLU A 22 10.79 -20.21 -3.13
C GLU A 22 11.74 -19.26 -3.84
N VAL A 23 12.16 -19.62 -5.06
CA VAL A 23 13.04 -18.78 -5.90
C VAL A 23 12.35 -17.45 -6.22
N ILE A 24 11.06 -17.50 -6.59
CA ILE A 24 10.27 -16.30 -6.85
C ILE A 24 10.21 -15.45 -5.56
N GLN A 25 9.88 -16.05 -4.41
CA GLN A 25 9.79 -15.33 -3.15
C GLN A 25 11.10 -14.64 -2.76
N GLU A 26 12.24 -15.30 -2.95
CA GLU A 26 13.57 -14.77 -2.65
C GLU A 26 13.92 -13.59 -3.57
N GLU A 27 13.81 -13.78 -4.89
CA GLU A 27 14.06 -12.72 -5.89
C GLU A 27 13.10 -11.54 -5.68
N MET A 28 11.85 -11.84 -5.30
CA MET A 28 10.87 -10.84 -4.95
C MET A 28 11.23 -10.10 -3.65
N ALA A 29 11.76 -10.77 -2.64
CA ALA A 29 12.21 -10.11 -1.42
C ALA A 29 13.41 -9.19 -1.70
N MET A 30 14.37 -9.68 -2.46
CA MET A 30 15.61 -8.97 -2.76
C MET A 30 15.37 -7.67 -3.52
N THR A 31 14.42 -7.68 -4.47
CA THR A 31 14.17 -6.52 -5.34
C THR A 31 13.08 -5.57 -4.83
N PHE A 32 12.50 -5.82 -3.65
CA PHE A 32 11.41 -5.04 -3.06
C PHE A 32 11.64 -3.52 -3.11
N SER A 33 12.75 -3.04 -2.55
CA SER A 33 13.03 -1.61 -2.41
C SER A 33 13.12 -0.89 -3.77
N MET A 34 13.79 -1.51 -4.75
CA MET A 34 13.96 -0.94 -6.08
C MET A 34 12.65 -0.93 -6.85
N ARG A 35 11.88 -2.03 -6.80
CA ARG A 35 10.57 -2.10 -7.46
C ARG A 35 9.58 -1.11 -6.89
N ARG A 36 9.54 -0.97 -5.56
CA ARG A 36 8.67 0.02 -4.89
C ARG A 36 9.01 1.42 -5.38
N LEU A 37 10.29 1.76 -5.47
CA LEU A 37 10.72 3.05 -6.00
C LEU A 37 10.21 3.27 -7.42
N GLU A 38 10.44 2.34 -8.36
CA GLU A 38 9.95 2.45 -9.74
C GLU A 38 8.43 2.57 -9.84
N THR A 39 7.70 1.82 -9.01
CA THR A 39 6.24 1.79 -9.04
C THR A 39 5.66 3.10 -8.53
N VAL A 40 6.20 3.60 -7.41
CA VAL A 40 5.73 4.84 -6.77
C VAL A 40 6.11 6.06 -7.60
N THR A 41 7.32 6.10 -8.15
CA THR A 41 7.77 7.25 -8.97
C THR A 41 7.19 7.21 -10.36
N GLY A 42 7.11 6.03 -10.98
CA GLY A 42 6.64 5.86 -12.35
C GLY A 42 5.13 5.89 -12.49
N SER A 43 4.37 5.52 -11.45
CA SER A 43 2.91 5.34 -11.49
C SER A 43 2.44 4.68 -12.80
N PRO A 44 2.91 3.46 -13.11
CA PRO A 44 2.54 2.78 -14.34
C PRO A 44 1.04 2.49 -14.39
N ALA A 45 0.49 2.38 -15.60
CA ALA A 45 -0.85 1.84 -15.79
C ALA A 45 -0.93 0.40 -15.27
N ALA A 46 -2.12 -0.05 -14.88
CA ALA A 46 -2.31 -1.40 -14.32
C ALA A 46 -1.83 -2.50 -15.28
N ASP A 47 -2.16 -2.38 -16.57
CA ASP A 47 -1.77 -3.35 -17.60
C ASP A 47 -0.24 -3.42 -17.77
N ASP A 48 0.44 -2.26 -17.76
CA ASP A 48 1.91 -2.20 -17.85
C ASP A 48 2.56 -2.78 -16.59
N PHE A 49 1.95 -2.56 -15.43
CA PHE A 49 2.42 -3.08 -14.16
C PHE A 49 2.30 -4.61 -14.11
N GLU A 50 1.18 -5.16 -14.56
CA GLU A 50 0.95 -6.61 -14.65
C GLU A 50 1.96 -7.27 -15.58
N GLN A 51 2.16 -6.72 -16.79
CA GLN A 51 3.13 -7.25 -17.74
C GLN A 51 4.57 -7.20 -17.21
N ARG A 52 4.91 -6.13 -16.46
CA ARG A 52 6.26 -5.99 -15.89
C ARG A 52 6.48 -6.86 -14.67
N ARG A 53 5.44 -7.14 -13.86
CA ARG A 53 5.56 -7.82 -12.57
C ARG A 53 4.51 -8.93 -12.42
N PRO A 54 4.48 -9.93 -13.31
CA PRO A 54 3.45 -10.98 -13.28
C PRO A 54 3.47 -11.81 -11.98
N ALA A 55 4.63 -11.93 -11.33
CA ALA A 55 4.76 -12.59 -10.03
C ALA A 55 3.84 -11.98 -8.95
N LEU A 56 3.63 -10.65 -8.96
CA LEU A 56 2.78 -9.93 -8.00
C LEU A 56 1.29 -10.28 -8.09
N PHE A 57 0.88 -10.97 -9.15
CA PHE A 57 -0.51 -11.36 -9.37
C PHE A 57 -0.79 -12.82 -8.95
N SER A 58 0.20 -13.47 -8.33
CA SER A 58 -0.01 -14.76 -7.66
C SER A 58 -0.46 -14.55 -6.21
N GLU A 59 -1.35 -15.40 -5.71
CA GLU A 59 -1.86 -15.31 -4.34
C GLU A 59 -0.73 -15.32 -3.29
N ALA A 60 0.29 -16.15 -3.49
CA ALA A 60 1.43 -16.26 -2.58
C ALA A 60 2.23 -14.95 -2.50
N GLU A 61 2.52 -14.32 -3.65
CA GLU A 61 3.25 -13.05 -3.67
C GLU A 61 2.40 -11.89 -3.17
N ILE A 62 1.09 -11.86 -3.43
CA ILE A 62 0.19 -10.83 -2.87
C ILE A 62 0.26 -10.85 -1.34
N LYS A 63 0.20 -12.05 -0.74
CA LYS A 63 0.32 -12.21 0.72
C LYS A 63 1.70 -11.77 1.22
N ALA A 64 2.77 -12.17 0.53
CA ALA A 64 4.14 -11.84 0.90
C ALA A 64 4.42 -10.34 0.80
N GLU A 65 4.00 -9.70 -0.29
CA GLU A 65 4.22 -8.27 -0.55
C GLU A 65 3.38 -7.38 0.36
N PHE A 66 2.12 -7.75 0.61
CA PHE A 66 1.33 -7.07 1.63
C PHE A 66 2.04 -7.07 2.98
N ARG A 67 2.63 -8.21 3.37
CA ARG A 67 3.42 -8.31 4.61
C ARG A 67 4.71 -7.49 4.54
N ARG A 68 5.40 -7.40 3.40
CA ARG A 68 6.59 -6.55 3.25
C ARG A 68 6.27 -5.06 3.41
N ILE A 69 5.14 -4.62 2.86
CA ILE A 69 4.70 -3.21 2.90
C ILE A 69 4.17 -2.85 4.29
N THR A 70 3.30 -3.68 4.85
CA THR A 70 2.52 -3.33 6.06
C THR A 70 3.04 -3.97 7.33
N THR A 71 3.94 -4.97 7.23
CA THR A 71 4.37 -5.87 8.31
C THR A 71 3.28 -6.78 8.89
N ILE A 72 2.08 -6.75 8.32
CA ILE A 72 0.89 -7.45 8.83
C ILE A 72 0.61 -8.69 7.95
N PRO A 73 0.25 -9.85 8.54
CA PRO A 73 -0.17 -11.00 7.75
C PRO A 73 -1.55 -10.75 7.13
N LEU A 74 -1.62 -10.70 5.80
CA LEU A 74 -2.84 -10.36 5.04
C LEU A 74 -4.03 -11.25 5.41
N GLU A 75 -3.90 -12.55 5.17
CA GLU A 75 -5.02 -13.50 5.27
C GLU A 75 -5.55 -13.61 6.70
N GLN A 76 -4.66 -13.78 7.68
CA GLN A 76 -5.04 -13.87 9.09
C GLN A 76 -5.74 -12.60 9.57
N THR A 77 -5.20 -11.43 9.19
CA THR A 77 -5.78 -10.14 9.58
C THR A 77 -7.12 -9.91 8.90
N PHE A 78 -7.24 -10.27 7.62
CA PHE A 78 -8.48 -10.17 6.88
C PHE A 78 -9.58 -11.03 7.50
N MET A 79 -9.29 -12.31 7.77
CA MET A 79 -10.26 -13.22 8.40
C MET A 79 -10.65 -12.74 9.80
N TYR A 80 -9.68 -12.32 10.62
CA TYR A 80 -9.96 -11.75 11.94
C TYR A 80 -10.85 -10.50 11.86
N LYS A 81 -10.58 -9.58 10.93
CA LYS A 81 -11.40 -8.37 10.76
C LYS A 81 -12.79 -8.71 10.22
N LEU A 82 -12.92 -9.69 9.34
CA LEU A 82 -14.22 -10.19 8.91
C LEU A 82 -15.01 -10.71 10.09
N ASP A 83 -14.45 -11.62 10.89
CA ASP A 83 -15.10 -12.15 12.09
C ASP A 83 -15.48 -11.02 13.07
N TYR A 84 -14.57 -10.07 13.28
CA TYR A 84 -14.77 -8.94 14.18
C TYR A 84 -15.95 -8.04 13.76
N TYR A 85 -16.08 -7.71 12.46
CA TYR A 85 -17.13 -6.82 11.97
C TYR A 85 -18.43 -7.53 11.63
N THR A 86 -18.40 -8.85 11.42
CA THR A 86 -19.58 -9.64 11.02
C THR A 86 -20.77 -9.47 11.97
N PRO A 87 -20.65 -9.54 13.31
CA PRO A 87 -21.79 -9.34 14.21
C PRO A 87 -22.48 -7.99 14.02
N LYS A 88 -21.70 -6.91 13.84
CA LYS A 88 -22.24 -5.57 13.58
C LYS A 88 -22.96 -5.51 12.24
N LEU A 89 -22.39 -6.12 11.20
CA LEU A 89 -23.01 -6.20 9.89
C LEU A 89 -24.33 -6.99 9.94
N ILE A 90 -24.35 -8.14 10.63
CA ILE A 90 -25.56 -8.94 10.84
C ILE A 90 -26.63 -8.11 11.54
N SER A 91 -26.28 -7.40 12.62
CA SER A 91 -27.23 -6.55 13.36
C SER A 91 -27.86 -5.47 12.47
N LEU A 92 -27.05 -4.76 11.68
CA LEU A 92 -27.54 -3.77 10.70
C LEU A 92 -28.46 -4.41 9.65
N MET A 93 -28.14 -5.63 9.20
CA MET A 93 -28.95 -6.35 8.21
C MET A 93 -30.27 -6.88 8.81
N LYS A 94 -30.30 -7.25 10.09
CA LYS A 94 -31.54 -7.61 10.81
C LYS A 94 -32.45 -6.39 11.02
N ALA A 95 -31.87 -5.25 11.38
CA ALA A 95 -32.57 -3.98 11.52
C ALA A 95 -33.14 -3.47 10.18
N LYS A 96 -32.53 -3.87 9.06
CA LYS A 96 -33.01 -3.53 7.73
C LYS A 96 -34.39 -4.15 7.47
N GLY A 97 -35.36 -3.31 7.16
CA GLY A 97 -36.71 -3.73 6.75
C GLY A 97 -36.82 -4.01 5.25
N GLY A 98 -38.04 -4.31 4.79
CA GLY A 98 -38.34 -4.58 3.38
C GLY A 98 -37.86 -5.94 2.90
N VAL A 99 -37.99 -6.18 1.58
CA VAL A 99 -37.82 -7.51 0.95
C VAL A 99 -36.47 -8.16 1.28
N LEU A 100 -35.39 -7.38 1.20
CA LEU A 100 -34.02 -7.85 1.50
C LEU A 100 -33.85 -8.24 2.98
N GLY A 101 -34.43 -7.48 3.90
CA GLY A 101 -34.43 -7.80 5.31
C GLY A 101 -35.20 -9.08 5.60
N THR A 102 -36.39 -9.24 5.00
CA THR A 102 -37.21 -10.45 5.17
C THR A 102 -36.58 -11.70 4.57
N THR A 103 -35.89 -11.59 3.43
CA THR A 103 -35.19 -12.74 2.83
C THR A 103 -33.93 -13.12 3.59
N LEU A 104 -33.22 -12.15 4.18
CA LEU A 104 -31.96 -12.42 4.90
C LEU A 104 -32.18 -12.85 6.35
N ARG A 105 -33.24 -12.39 7.03
CA ARG A 105 -33.57 -12.78 8.42
C ARG A 105 -33.45 -14.27 8.72
N PRO A 106 -34.08 -15.21 7.97
CA PRO A 106 -33.96 -16.63 8.27
C PRO A 106 -32.52 -17.16 8.15
N LEU A 107 -31.71 -16.60 7.26
CA LEU A 107 -30.29 -16.96 7.10
C LEU A 107 -29.42 -16.41 8.24
N LEU A 108 -29.74 -15.20 8.72
CA LEU A 108 -29.04 -14.51 9.81
C LEU A 108 -29.46 -14.99 11.20
N ASP A 109 -30.63 -15.62 11.34
CA ASP A 109 -31.15 -16.17 12.59
C ASP A 109 -30.73 -17.63 12.82
N GLY A 110 -30.41 -18.37 11.77
CA GLY A 110 -29.94 -19.76 11.83
C GLY A 110 -28.52 -19.97 12.40
N GLN A 111 -27.88 -18.93 12.94
CA GLN A 111 -26.49 -18.99 13.41
C GLN A 111 -26.39 -18.75 14.91
N CYS A 112 -26.32 -19.86 15.65
CA CYS A 112 -25.87 -19.90 17.03
C CYS A 112 -25.05 -21.17 17.21
N GLN A 113 -23.78 -21.16 16.80
CA GLN A 113 -22.79 -22.07 17.39
C GLN A 113 -21.50 -21.28 17.63
N PRO A 114 -21.13 -21.01 18.89
CA PRO A 114 -19.84 -20.41 19.20
C PRO A 114 -18.73 -21.41 18.85
N GLY A 115 -18.00 -21.15 17.77
CA GLY A 115 -16.82 -21.95 17.38
C GLY A 115 -16.71 -22.30 15.89
N SER A 116 -17.77 -22.18 15.09
CA SER A 116 -17.65 -22.26 13.63
C SER A 116 -17.45 -20.85 13.07
N GLY A 117 -16.25 -20.54 12.55
CA GLY A 117 -15.98 -19.24 11.93
C GLY A 117 -17.00 -18.87 10.84
N VAL A 118 -17.08 -17.60 10.45
CA VAL A 118 -18.18 -17.08 9.60
C VAL A 118 -18.13 -17.52 8.12
N ALA A 119 -17.22 -18.40 7.74
CA ALA A 119 -17.08 -18.91 6.37
C ALA A 119 -18.35 -19.59 5.80
N PRO A 120 -19.12 -20.40 6.56
CA PRO A 120 -20.38 -20.97 6.10
C PRO A 120 -21.45 -19.90 5.87
N LEU A 121 -21.43 -18.79 6.65
CA LEU A 121 -22.32 -17.66 6.48
C LEU A 121 -22.10 -16.98 5.13
N TRP A 122 -20.85 -16.69 4.78
CA TRP A 122 -20.53 -16.02 3.51
C TRP A 122 -20.89 -16.86 2.30
N SER A 123 -20.70 -18.18 2.38
CA SER A 123 -21.15 -19.10 1.32
C SER A 123 -22.67 -19.06 1.15
N ALA A 124 -23.43 -19.09 2.24
CA ALA A 124 -24.89 -19.00 2.20
C ALA A 124 -25.39 -17.63 1.70
N ILE A 125 -24.75 -16.53 2.14
CA ILE A 125 -25.06 -15.16 1.68
C ILE A 125 -24.78 -15.03 0.18
N GLN A 126 -23.67 -15.57 -0.32
CA GLN A 126 -23.32 -15.50 -1.75
C GLN A 126 -24.31 -16.25 -2.63
N VAL A 127 -24.85 -17.37 -2.15
CA VAL A 127 -25.91 -18.13 -2.83
C VAL A 127 -27.27 -17.40 -2.76
N ALA A 128 -27.53 -16.67 -1.66
CA ALA A 128 -28.79 -15.98 -1.44
C ALA A 128 -28.86 -14.56 -2.03
N LEU A 129 -27.73 -13.94 -2.40
CA LEU A 129 -27.74 -12.66 -3.09
C LEU A 129 -28.08 -12.84 -4.58
N PRO A 130 -29.03 -12.07 -5.13
CA PRO A 130 -29.26 -12.08 -6.58
C PRO A 130 -28.02 -11.55 -7.32
N PRO A 131 -27.77 -11.98 -8.57
CA PRO A 131 -26.69 -11.44 -9.38
C PRO A 131 -26.80 -9.92 -9.48
N VAL A 132 -25.65 -9.25 -9.47
CA VAL A 132 -25.51 -7.79 -9.60
C VAL A 132 -25.99 -7.35 -11.00
N SER A 133 -27.29 -7.26 -11.19
CA SER A 133 -27.91 -6.43 -12.22
C SER A 133 -29.24 -5.92 -11.68
N THR A 134 -29.19 -4.65 -11.26
CA THR A 134 -30.25 -3.65 -11.13
C THR A 134 -31.66 -4.11 -10.74
N THR A 135 -32.20 -3.54 -9.63
CA THR A 135 -33.35 -2.62 -9.68
C THR A 135 -33.45 -1.83 -8.37
N LYS A 136 -33.62 -0.51 -8.52
CA LYS A 136 -33.92 0.55 -7.53
C LYS A 136 -34.14 0.08 -6.07
N ARG A 137 -33.08 0.17 -5.26
CA ARG A 137 -33.17 0.04 -3.79
C ARG A 137 -33.84 1.28 -3.19
N ARG A 138 -34.83 1.07 -2.31
CA ARG A 138 -35.27 2.09 -1.35
C ARG A 138 -34.07 2.49 -0.46
N ARG A 139 -33.92 3.81 -0.24
CA ARG A 139 -32.87 4.42 0.60
C ARG A 139 -32.90 3.81 2.01
N VAL A 140 -31.85 3.08 2.36
CA VAL A 140 -31.20 3.34 3.66
C VAL A 140 -30.67 4.75 3.55
N ASP A 141 -30.68 5.56 4.61
CA ASP A 141 -30.11 6.91 4.57
C ASP A 141 -28.62 6.79 4.17
N ASN A 142 -28.40 6.87 2.86
CA ASN A 142 -27.11 6.67 2.19
C ASN A 142 -26.10 7.70 2.70
N VAL A 143 -26.59 8.78 3.31
CA VAL A 143 -25.79 9.83 3.94
C VAL A 143 -24.95 9.23 5.07
N GLU A 144 -25.54 8.50 6.03
CA GLU A 144 -24.79 7.98 7.18
C GLU A 144 -23.76 6.91 6.77
N VAL A 145 -24.14 5.99 5.88
CA VAL A 145 -23.21 4.98 5.37
C VAL A 145 -22.11 5.61 4.51
N ALA A 146 -22.44 6.58 3.65
CA ALA A 146 -21.45 7.28 2.84
C ALA A 146 -20.54 8.15 3.70
N ASP A 147 -21.04 8.75 4.78
CA ASP A 147 -20.24 9.55 5.70
C ASP A 147 -19.28 8.68 6.51
N ILE A 148 -19.74 7.51 6.96
CA ILE A 148 -18.86 6.49 7.57
C ILE A 148 -17.78 6.03 6.59
N VAL A 149 -18.14 5.74 5.33
CA VAL A 149 -17.18 5.32 4.30
C VAL A 149 -16.18 6.44 4.00
N LYS A 150 -16.66 7.67 3.77
CA LYS A 150 -15.81 8.84 3.52
C LYS A 150 -14.88 9.15 4.69
N GLU A 151 -15.35 9.00 5.92
CA GLU A 151 -14.54 9.23 7.11
C GLU A 151 -13.47 8.15 7.28
N LYS A 152 -13.80 6.89 6.96
CA LYS A 152 -12.80 5.81 6.94
C LYS A 152 -11.79 5.98 5.80
N ASP A 153 -12.22 6.38 4.61
CA ASP A 153 -11.34 6.66 3.47
C ASP A 153 -10.44 7.88 3.76
N ARG A 154 -10.98 8.92 4.39
CA ARG A 154 -10.22 10.08 4.85
C ARG A 154 -9.17 9.69 5.88
N SER A 155 -9.58 8.96 6.92
CA SER A 155 -8.68 8.49 7.98
C SER A 155 -7.58 7.58 7.42
N PHE A 156 -7.91 6.72 6.46
CA PHE A 156 -6.93 5.88 5.79
C PHE A 156 -5.94 6.70 4.93
N ASN A 157 -6.43 7.65 4.14
CA ASN A 157 -5.58 8.52 3.32
C ASN A 157 -4.69 9.45 4.15
N GLU A 158 -5.19 9.96 5.28
CA GLU A 158 -4.41 10.75 6.23
C GLU A 158 -3.30 9.90 6.87
N ALA A 159 -3.63 8.71 7.37
CA ALA A 159 -2.64 7.77 7.91
C ALA A 159 -1.61 7.36 6.85
N TRP A 160 -2.03 7.17 5.60
CA TRP A 160 -1.14 6.86 4.49
C TRP A 160 -0.20 8.03 4.16
N THR A 161 -0.73 9.26 4.14
CA THR A 161 0.03 10.48 3.86
C THR A 161 1.02 10.79 4.98
N GLU A 162 0.63 10.58 6.24
CA GLU A 162 1.50 10.71 7.40
C GLU A 162 2.64 9.71 7.36
N MET A 163 2.34 8.43 7.09
CA MET A 163 3.33 7.36 6.93
C MET A 163 4.32 7.66 5.79
N GLU A 164 3.84 8.12 4.63
CA GLU A 164 4.68 8.58 3.51
C GLU A 164 5.54 9.80 3.87
N GLY A 165 4.98 10.76 4.60
CA GLY A 165 5.66 11.95 5.09
C GLY A 165 6.80 11.61 6.05
N GLU A 166 6.53 10.74 7.02
CA GLU A 166 7.49 10.26 8.02
C GLU A 166 8.65 9.51 7.35
N GLN A 167 8.37 8.72 6.31
CA GLN A 167 9.40 8.02 5.53
C GLN A 167 10.27 8.97 4.68
N ARG A 168 9.72 10.11 4.22
CA ARG A 168 10.48 11.13 3.46
C ARG A 168 11.31 12.07 4.34
N ARG A 169 10.94 12.30 5.59
CA ARG A 169 11.68 13.17 6.53
C ARG A 169 13.17 12.77 6.69
N PRO A 170 13.52 11.50 6.93
CA PRO A 170 14.93 11.11 7.06
C PRO A 170 15.71 11.20 5.75
N GLY A 171 15.07 11.04 4.59
CA GLY A 171 15.70 11.22 3.27
C GLY A 171 15.93 12.69 2.94
N ARG A 172 14.92 13.54 3.14
CA ARG A 172 15.01 14.99 2.93
C ARG A 172 16.00 15.65 3.88
N ALA A 173 16.00 15.29 5.17
CA ALA A 173 16.96 15.80 6.14
C ALA A 173 18.41 15.39 5.82
N ARG A 174 18.64 14.21 5.23
CA ARG A 174 19.97 13.82 4.73
C ARG A 174 20.37 14.65 3.52
N GLN A 175 19.46 14.83 2.56
CA GLN A 175 19.72 15.62 1.35
C GLN A 175 19.95 17.11 1.65
N GLU A 176 19.21 17.66 2.60
CA GLU A 176 19.36 19.03 3.07
C GLU A 176 20.67 19.23 3.85
N ARG A 177 21.09 18.25 4.66
CA ARG A 177 22.42 18.27 5.29
C ARG A 177 23.53 18.25 4.26
N LEU A 178 23.44 17.39 3.25
CA LEU A 178 24.42 17.35 2.15
C LEU A 178 24.49 18.68 1.40
N LEU A 179 23.34 19.27 1.04
CA LEU A 179 23.30 20.59 0.38
C LEU A 179 23.85 21.72 1.26
N THR A 180 23.64 21.63 2.58
CA THR A 180 24.17 22.59 3.55
C THR A 180 25.68 22.46 3.70
N GLU A 181 26.19 21.23 3.69
CA GLU A 181 27.62 20.91 3.75
C GLU A 181 28.33 21.36 2.47
N GLU A 182 27.76 21.06 1.29
CA GLU A 182 28.24 21.58 0.00
C GLU A 182 28.27 23.11 -0.08
N ARG A 183 27.27 23.79 0.50
CA ARG A 183 27.27 25.25 0.60
C ARG A 183 28.40 25.77 1.49
N ARG A 184 28.64 25.11 2.63
CA ARG A 184 29.73 25.49 3.54
C ARG A 184 31.09 25.28 2.91
N ASP A 185 31.27 24.19 2.18
CA ASP A 185 32.52 23.90 1.46
C ASP A 185 32.78 24.93 0.36
N ARG A 186 31.73 25.34 -0.38
CA ARG A 186 31.84 26.42 -1.37
C ARG A 186 32.18 27.77 -0.72
N GLU A 187 31.49 28.14 0.36
CA GLU A 187 31.78 29.37 1.11
C GLU A 187 33.17 29.35 1.79
N ALA A 188 33.72 28.18 2.13
CA ALA A 188 35.08 28.02 2.64
C ALA A 188 36.11 28.22 1.51
N LEU A 189 35.86 27.63 0.33
CA LEU A 189 36.72 27.83 -0.84
C LEU A 189 36.77 29.30 -1.26
N GLU A 190 35.63 30.01 -1.24
CA GLU A 190 35.54 31.44 -1.57
C GLU A 190 36.27 32.33 -0.55
N ARG A 191 36.34 31.92 0.73
CA ARG A 191 37.11 32.62 1.77
C ARG A 191 38.62 32.39 1.62
N GLU A 192 39.03 31.18 1.26
CA GLU A 192 40.44 30.84 0.99
C GLU A 192 40.93 31.47 -0.34
N GLU A 193 40.06 31.62 -1.34
CA GLU A 193 40.38 32.30 -2.61
C GLU A 193 40.36 33.83 -2.51
N SER A 194 39.88 34.42 -1.42
CA SER A 194 39.91 35.87 -1.21
C SER A 194 41.33 36.32 -0.86
N PRO A 195 42.10 36.96 -1.77
CA PRO A 195 43.46 37.34 -1.45
C PRO A 195 43.44 38.48 -0.45
N GLN A 196 44.20 38.31 0.63
CA GLN A 196 44.55 39.35 1.59
C GLN A 196 45.23 40.50 0.82
N ARG A 197 44.44 41.48 0.38
CA ARG A 197 44.97 42.76 -0.12
C ARG A 197 45.43 43.58 1.08
N ASP A 198 46.58 43.21 1.64
CA ASP A 198 47.32 44.08 2.54
C ASP A 198 48.75 44.27 2.04
N GLY A 199 48.94 45.42 1.40
CA GLY A 199 50.08 46.30 1.56
C GLY A 199 51.48 45.76 1.28
N CYS A 200 51.94 45.88 0.03
CA CYS A 200 53.35 46.15 -0.23
C CYS A 200 53.46 47.23 -1.30
N SER A 201 53.34 48.49 -0.89
CA SER A 201 53.73 49.63 -1.72
C SER A 201 55.25 49.64 -1.80
N ARG A 202 55.75 49.18 -2.96
CA ARG A 202 57.12 49.34 -3.41
C ARG A 202 57.43 50.84 -3.50
N GLY A 203 58.46 51.27 -2.78
CA GLY A 203 59.17 52.50 -3.13
C GLY A 203 60.02 52.24 -4.36
N GLU A 204 59.98 53.17 -5.30
CA GLU A 204 61.06 53.53 -6.24
C GLU A 204 60.54 54.65 -7.14
N GLU A 205 60.87 55.90 -6.78
CA GLU A 205 61.01 56.99 -7.74
C GLU A 205 62.18 57.88 -7.32
N ILE A 206 63.08 58.08 -8.30
CA ILE A 206 64.28 58.93 -8.41
C ILE A 206 65.59 58.38 -7.82
#